data_AF-A0A0F4UMU7-F1
#
_entry.id   AF-A0A0F4UMU7-F1
#
_cell.length_a   1.000
_cell.length_b   1.000
_cell.length_c   1.000
_cell.angle_alpha   90.00
_cell.angle_beta   90.00
_cell.angle_gamma   90.00
#
_symmetry.space_group_name_H-M   'P 1'
#
loop_
_entity.id
_entity.type
_entity.pdbx_description
1 polymer ?
#
loop_
_entity_poly.entity_id
_entity_poly.type
_entity_poly.pdbx_seq_one_letter_code
_entity_poly.pdbx_strand_id
1 'polypeptide(L)'
;FEEGIRDICGIIHDHGGQVYIDGANMNAMVGLCAPGKFGGDVSHLNLHKTFCIPHGGGGPGVGPIGVKSHLTPFLPGHAQMERKEGA
;
A
#
# COMPACT_ATOMS: atom_id res chain seq x y z
N PHE A 1 4.07 5.16 17.07
CA PHE A 1 2.79 4.58 16.62
C PHE A 1 1.71 5.53 17.05
N GLU A 2 0.74 5.84 16.18
CA GLU A 2 -0.34 6.78 16.49
C GLU A 2 -1.51 6.02 17.12
N GLU A 3 -1.98 6.45 18.28
CA GLU A 3 -3.05 5.76 19.02
C GLU A 3 -4.40 5.92 18.32
N GLY A 4 -4.65 7.10 17.74
CA GLY A 4 -5.90 7.44 17.05
C GLY A 4 -5.97 7.03 15.57
N ILE A 5 -5.09 6.15 15.08
CA ILE A 5 -4.99 5.88 13.63
C ILE A 5 -6.30 5.38 13.01
N ARG A 6 -7.09 4.58 13.75
CA ARG A 6 -8.39 4.10 13.28
C ARG A 6 -9.41 5.23 13.16
N ASP A 7 -9.43 6.13 14.14
CA ASP A 7 -10.36 7.25 14.18
C ASP A 7 -10.06 8.23 13.04
N ILE A 8 -8.76 8.47 12.77
CA ILE A 8 -8.31 9.29 11.63
C ILE A 8 -8.81 8.69 10.31
N CYS A 9 -8.60 7.38 10.09
CA CYS A 9 -9.11 6.70 8.90
C CYS A 9 -10.64 6.81 8.80
N GLY A 10 -11.34 6.61 9.92
CA GLY A 10 -12.80 6.72 10.01
C GLY A 10 -13.32 8.09 9.59
N ILE A 11 -12.70 9.17 10.10
CA ILE A 11 -13.06 10.55 9.72
C ILE A 11 -12.95 10.75 8.20
N ILE A 12 -11.89 10.24 7.57
CA ILE A 12 -11.71 10.35 6.12
C ILE A 12 -12.81 9.58 5.38
N HIS A 13 -13.11 8.35 5.80
CA HIS A 13 -14.15 7.52 5.20
C HIS A 13 -15.55 8.12 5.35
N ASP A 14 -15.87 8.69 6.52
CA ASP A 14 -17.16 9.34 6.79
C ASP A 14 -17.42 10.55 5.87
N HIS A 15 -16.35 11.15 5.34
CA HIS A 15 -16.42 12.25 4.37
C HIS A 15 -16.21 11.79 2.92
N GLY A 16 -16.31 10.48 2.65
CA GLY A 16 -16.23 9.90 1.31
C GLY A 16 -14.81 9.79 0.74
N GLY A 17 -13.79 9.98 1.57
CA GLY A 17 -12.39 9.86 1.18
C GLY A 17 -11.89 8.40 1.10
N GLN A 18 -10.66 8.24 0.62
CA GLN A 18 -9.91 6.99 0.63
C GLN A 18 -8.59 7.22 1.38
N VAL A 19 -8.10 6.20 2.06
CA VAL A 19 -6.92 6.29 2.92
C VAL A 19 -5.74 5.59 2.27
N TYR A 20 -4.78 6.38 1.83
CA TYR A 20 -3.45 5.89 1.46
C TYR A 20 -2.53 5.85 2.68
N ILE A 21 -1.92 4.69 2.94
CA ILE A 21 -0.92 4.54 4.00
C ILE A 21 0.43 4.22 3.35
N ASP A 22 1.41 5.08 3.56
CA ASP A 22 2.79 4.85 3.11
C ASP A 22 3.38 3.61 3.81
N GLY A 23 3.75 2.59 3.02
CA GLY A 23 4.29 1.34 3.54
C GLY A 23 5.82 1.30 3.64
N ALA A 24 6.54 2.42 3.48
CA ALA A 24 8.00 2.47 3.63
C ALA A 24 8.48 1.97 4.99
N ASN A 25 7.68 2.19 6.04
CA ASN A 25 7.98 1.81 7.42
C ASN A 25 7.37 0.46 7.83
N MET A 26 7.01 -0.40 6.87
CA MET A 26 6.44 -1.73 7.15
C MET A 26 7.37 -2.64 7.95
N ASN A 27 8.68 -2.38 8.00
CA ASN A 27 9.60 -3.14 8.84
C ASN A 27 9.24 -3.10 10.34
N ALA A 28 8.52 -2.07 10.81
CA ALA A 28 8.01 -2.00 12.18
C ALA A 28 6.64 -2.68 12.38
N MET A 29 6.02 -3.17 11.29
CA MET A 29 4.64 -3.69 11.28
C MET A 29 4.56 -5.16 10.88
N VAL A 30 5.45 -5.65 10.01
CA VAL A 30 5.43 -7.03 9.50
C VAL A 30 5.40 -8.03 10.67
N GLY A 31 4.42 -8.93 10.64
CA GLY A 31 4.20 -9.95 11.68
C GLY A 31 3.43 -9.46 12.92
N LEU A 32 3.16 -8.16 13.05
CA LEU A 32 2.49 -7.57 14.23
C LEU A 32 1.14 -6.92 13.88
N CYS A 33 1.08 -6.12 12.82
CA CYS A 33 -0.13 -5.45 12.38
C CYS A 33 -0.15 -5.28 10.84
N ALA A 34 -1.25 -4.80 10.29
CA ALA A 34 -1.40 -4.63 8.84
C ALA A 34 -2.25 -3.39 8.51
N PRO A 35 -1.79 -2.49 7.62
CA PRO A 35 -2.51 -1.27 7.20
C PRO A 35 -3.99 -1.48 6.90
N GLY A 36 -4.32 -2.53 6.14
CA GLY A 36 -5.69 -2.85 5.79
C GLY A 36 -6.59 -3.27 6.97
N LYS A 37 -6.03 -3.56 8.16
CA LYS A 37 -6.80 -3.89 9.38
C LYS A 37 -7.16 -2.66 10.23
N PHE A 38 -6.59 -1.50 9.93
CA PHE A 38 -6.82 -0.27 10.69
C PHE A 38 -7.22 0.92 9.82
N GLY A 39 -7.76 0.64 8.63
CA GLY A 39 -8.44 1.64 7.79
C GLY A 39 -7.70 2.02 6.51
N GLY A 40 -6.52 1.45 6.22
CA GLY A 40 -5.85 1.68 4.94
C GLY A 40 -6.57 1.00 3.76
N ASP A 41 -6.80 1.77 2.69
CA ASP A 41 -7.38 1.28 1.44
C ASP A 41 -6.31 0.86 0.43
N VAL A 42 -5.19 1.57 0.42
CA VAL A 42 -4.05 1.33 -0.48
C VAL A 42 -2.73 1.66 0.20
N SER A 43 -1.71 0.84 -0.07
CA SER A 43 -0.34 1.08 0.36
C SER A 43 0.64 0.65 -0.71
N HIS A 44 1.65 1.46 -1.00
CA HIS A 44 2.86 0.97 -1.65
C HIS A 44 3.79 0.33 -0.61
N LEU A 45 4.65 -0.59 -1.05
CA LEU A 45 5.71 -1.17 -0.23
C LEU A 45 7.07 -0.84 -0.83
N ASN A 46 8.06 -0.41 -0.05
CA ASN A 46 9.44 -0.34 -0.54
C ASN A 46 10.12 -1.69 -0.40
N LEU A 47 10.16 -2.49 -1.46
CA LEU A 47 10.87 -3.77 -1.43
C LEU A 47 12.37 -3.60 -1.22
N HIS A 48 12.92 -2.47 -1.66
CA HIS A 48 14.31 -2.07 -1.47
C HIS A 48 14.62 -1.47 -0.10
N LYS A 49 13.61 -1.35 0.79
CA LYS A 49 13.82 -1.00 2.20
C LYS A 49 13.47 -2.20 3.08
N THR A 50 12.19 -2.52 3.19
CA THR A 50 11.69 -3.55 4.14
C THR A 50 12.00 -4.97 3.68
N PHE A 51 12.10 -5.22 2.36
CA PHE A 51 12.16 -6.57 1.80
C PHE A 51 13.46 -6.85 1.00
N CYS A 52 14.57 -6.27 1.46
CA CYS A 52 15.94 -6.67 1.11
C CYS A 52 16.43 -6.46 -0.33
N ILE A 53 15.68 -5.83 -1.24
CA ILE A 53 16.28 -5.41 -2.53
C ILE A 53 17.41 -4.38 -2.23
N PRO A 54 18.62 -4.51 -2.79
CA PRO A 54 19.74 -3.64 -2.45
C PRO A 54 19.50 -2.19 -2.94
N HIS A 55 19.92 -1.21 -2.13
CA HIS A 55 19.75 0.22 -2.44
C HIS A 55 20.64 0.71 -3.60
N GLY A 56 21.78 0.06 -3.86
CA GLY A 56 22.62 0.27 -5.05
C GLY A 56 23.12 1.70 -5.30
N GLY A 57 23.17 2.57 -4.28
CA GLY A 57 23.58 3.98 -4.45
C GLY A 57 22.54 4.87 -5.15
N GLY A 58 21.29 4.40 -5.29
CA GLY A 58 20.20 5.14 -5.94
C GLY A 58 19.16 4.28 -6.64
N GLY A 59 19.36 2.95 -6.69
CA GLY A 59 18.44 2.00 -7.31
C GLY A 59 19.14 0.67 -7.62
N PRO A 60 18.39 -0.39 -7.96
CA PRO A 60 16.97 -0.37 -8.32
C PRO A 60 16.02 -0.41 -7.13
N GLY A 61 14.81 0.14 -7.32
CA GLY A 61 13.72 0.05 -6.36
C GLY A 61 12.45 -0.50 -6.99
N VAL A 62 11.72 -1.35 -6.26
CA VAL A 62 10.39 -1.82 -6.64
C VAL A 62 9.37 -1.41 -5.57
N GLY A 63 8.22 -0.92 -6.03
CA GLY A 63 7.15 -0.36 -5.21
C GLY A 63 5.78 -0.97 -5.50
N PRO A 64 5.52 -2.27 -5.19
CA PRO A 64 4.21 -2.85 -5.43
C PRO A 64 3.16 -2.19 -4.54
N ILE A 65 1.92 -2.11 -5.03
CA ILE A 65 0.78 -1.62 -4.26
C ILE A 65 -0.12 -2.78 -3.85
N GLY A 66 -0.51 -2.79 -2.57
CA GLY A 66 -1.63 -3.58 -2.08
C GLY A 66 -2.86 -2.68 -1.98
N VAL A 67 -4.01 -3.15 -2.46
CA VAL A 67 -5.28 -2.42 -2.43
C VAL A 67 -6.40 -3.26 -1.84
N LYS A 68 -7.41 -2.61 -1.25
CA LYS A 68 -8.69 -3.24 -0.91
C LYS A 68 -9.47 -3.61 -2.19
N SER A 69 -10.35 -4.59 -2.07
CA SER A 69 -11.06 -5.21 -3.21
C SER A 69 -11.86 -4.23 -4.07
N HIS A 70 -12.41 -3.16 -3.48
CA HIS A 70 -13.16 -2.16 -4.24
C HIS A 70 -12.27 -1.31 -5.17
N LEU A 71 -10.96 -1.28 -4.95
CA LEU A 71 -9.99 -0.60 -5.80
C LEU A 71 -9.40 -1.50 -6.89
N THR A 72 -9.58 -2.82 -6.78
CA THR A 72 -9.03 -3.82 -7.71
C THR A 72 -9.32 -3.54 -9.20
N PRO A 73 -10.54 -3.16 -9.60
CA PRO A 73 -10.85 -2.89 -11.01
C PRO A 73 -10.09 -1.71 -11.63
N PHE A 74 -9.50 -0.84 -10.79
CA PHE A 74 -8.79 0.37 -11.21
C PHE A 74 -7.26 0.18 -11.22
N LEU A 75 -6.78 -1.03 -10.91
CA LEU A 75 -5.34 -1.32 -10.91
C LEU A 75 -4.76 -1.21 -12.33
N PRO A 76 -3.50 -0.75 -12.46
CA PRO A 76 -2.86 -0.59 -13.75
C PRO A 76 -2.64 -1.96 -14.41
N GLY A 77 -3.13 -2.14 -15.62
CA GLY A 77 -2.78 -3.26 -16.48
C GLY A 77 -1.73 -2.88 -17.53
N HIS A 78 -1.52 -3.75 -18.51
CA HIS A 78 -0.52 -3.52 -19.56
C HIS A 78 -1.08 -3.86 -20.94
N ALA A 79 -0.90 -2.95 -21.91
CA ALA A 79 -1.54 -3.05 -23.23
C ALA A 79 -1.07 -4.26 -24.06
N GLN A 80 0.14 -4.77 -23.79
CA GLN A 80 0.72 -5.94 -24.45
C GLN A 80 0.39 -7.28 -23.76
N MET A 81 -0.26 -7.27 -22.60
CA MET A 81 -0.71 -8.50 -21.96
C MET A 81 -2.05 -8.96 -22.52
N GLU A 82 -2.26 -10.28 -22.59
CA GLU A 82 -3.55 -10.87 -23.00
C GLU A 82 -4.69 -10.35 -22.12
N ARG A 83 -4.43 -10.19 -20.82
CA ARG A 83 -5.29 -9.48 -19.89
C ARG A 83 -4.81 -8.05 -19.70
N LYS A 84 -5.66 -7.09 -20.09
CA LYS A 84 -5.35 -5.64 -20.04
C LYS A 84 -5.68 -4.97 -18.70
N GLU A 85 -6.32 -5.69 -17.79
CA GLU A 85 -6.69 -5.23 -16.44
C GLU A 85 -5.59 -5.58 -15.43
N GLY A 86 -5.41 -4.77 -14.38
CA GLY A 86 -4.28 -4.87 -13.45
C GLY A 86 -4.37 -5.91 -12.33
N ALA A 87 -5.45 -6.70 -12.26
CA ALA A 87 -5.67 -7.60 -11.13
C ALA A 87 -6.55 -8.80 -11.45
#